data_AF-A0A968NIZ0-F1
#
_entry.id   AF-A0A968NIZ0-F1
#
_cell.length_a   1.000
_cell.length_b   1.000
_cell.length_c   1.000
_cell.angle_alpha   90.00
_cell.angle_beta   90.00
_cell.angle_gamma   90.00
#
_symmetry.space_group_name_H-M   'P 1'
#
loop_
_entity.id
_entity.type
_entity.pdbx_description
1 polymer ?
#
loop_
_entity_poly.entity_id
_entity_poly.type
_entity_poly.pdbx_seq_one_letter_code
_entity_poly.pdbx_strand_id
1 'polypeptide(L)'
;MTILRKLTVIFMALTLCFTTIACGGSATQNKNSSNPPVNTTSPVSAPTKLNDGKYPVQQASYDDGNGEYTLFLLNANPPTFKTENLQMARLSDEQIKAGEKSYVQVENGQPALYLTEDFKIEYVHNVPETRVNPQTGQQETVIVRQGGGFWAPFAGAIAGQAIGSLLFRPQYYVPPAYQPGTVLTGYGGYGRSYDDAVTNYRQRYNAPPASVRNRTAFRTTGRIRRPSPNQPTVRRSR
;
A
#
# COMPACT_ATOMS: atom_id res chain seq x y z
N MET A 1 -12.78 52.63 30.72
CA MET A 1 -12.67 51.61 29.66
C MET A 1 -12.77 50.17 30.22
N THR A 2 -13.81 49.85 30.99
CA THR A 2 -13.91 48.55 31.71
C THR A 2 -15.25 47.83 31.50
N ILE A 3 -16.22 48.48 30.88
CA ILE A 3 -17.54 47.91 30.56
C ILE A 3 -17.57 47.25 29.18
N LEU A 4 -16.77 47.73 28.22
CA LEU A 4 -16.72 47.18 26.86
C LEU A 4 -16.03 45.80 26.77
N ARG A 5 -15.15 45.48 27.73
CA ARG A 5 -14.41 44.19 27.78
C ARG A 5 -15.23 43.03 28.35
N LYS A 6 -16.29 43.29 29.12
CA LYS A 6 -17.13 42.23 29.71
C LYS A 6 -18.23 41.75 28.76
N LEU A 7 -18.67 42.60 27.84
CA LEU A 7 -19.72 42.30 26.87
C LEU A 7 -19.25 41.34 25.76
N THR A 8 -17.97 41.39 25.37
CA THR A 8 -17.39 40.51 24.36
C THR A 8 -17.24 39.05 24.82
N VAL A 9 -17.02 38.82 26.12
CA VAL A 9 -16.86 37.46 26.67
C VAL A 9 -18.20 36.71 26.71
N ILE A 10 -19.30 37.42 26.98
CA ILE A 10 -20.65 36.83 26.99
C ILE A 10 -21.10 36.46 25.57
N PHE A 11 -20.76 37.28 24.57
CA PHE A 11 -21.11 37.01 23.17
C PHE A 11 -20.34 35.82 22.58
N MET A 12 -19.13 35.56 23.05
CA MET A 12 -18.31 34.41 22.61
C MET A 12 -18.78 33.08 23.22
N ALA A 13 -19.39 33.09 24.41
CA ALA A 13 -19.95 31.87 25.03
C ALA A 13 -21.32 31.48 24.45
N LEU A 14 -22.14 32.44 24.02
CA LEU A 14 -23.49 32.18 23.52
C LEU A 14 -23.51 31.55 22.12
N THR A 15 -22.45 31.72 21.33
CA THR A 15 -22.35 31.19 19.95
C THR A 15 -21.91 29.72 19.90
N LEU A 16 -21.44 29.13 21.00
CA LEU A 16 -20.93 27.75 21.03
C LEU A 16 -22.01 26.69 21.35
N CYS A 17 -23.25 27.08 21.66
CA CYS A 17 -24.30 26.16 22.12
C CYS A 17 -25.35 25.75 21.07
N PHE A 18 -25.20 26.12 19.78
CA PHE A 18 -26.23 25.87 18.77
C PHE A 18 -25.75 25.14 17.50
N THR A 19 -25.07 24.01 17.66
CA THR A 19 -24.98 23.00 16.58
C THR A 19 -25.16 21.58 17.13
N THR A 20 -26.39 21.26 17.55
CA THR A 20 -26.86 19.89 17.73
C THR A 20 -28.04 19.65 16.78
N ILE A 21 -27.73 19.30 15.53
CA ILE A 21 -28.73 18.74 14.62
C ILE A 21 -28.77 17.24 14.87
N ALA A 22 -29.92 16.83 15.38
CA ALA A 22 -30.39 15.47 15.47
C ALA A 22 -30.53 14.84 14.07
N CYS A 23 -30.12 13.59 13.94
CA CYS A 23 -30.78 12.64 13.06
C CYS A 23 -30.94 11.33 13.81
N GLY A 24 -32.05 11.23 14.54
CA GLY A 24 -32.59 9.96 15.00
C GLY A 24 -33.30 9.28 13.82
N GLY A 25 -33.04 7.99 13.63
CA GLY A 25 -33.67 7.20 12.57
C GLY A 25 -33.29 5.72 12.63
N SER A 26 -34.08 4.98 13.41
CA SER A 26 -34.47 3.57 13.19
C SER A 26 -33.41 2.49 13.06
N ALA A 27 -33.35 1.64 14.10
CA ALA A 27 -32.83 0.29 14.00
C ALA A 27 -33.58 -0.51 12.93
N THR A 28 -32.84 -1.18 12.05
CA THR A 28 -33.35 -2.32 11.28
C THR A 28 -32.31 -3.42 11.28
N GLN A 29 -32.75 -4.58 11.75
CA GLN A 29 -31.98 -5.81 11.88
C GLN A 29 -31.44 -6.31 10.54
N ASN A 30 -30.23 -6.88 10.62
CA ASN A 30 -29.75 -8.07 9.91
C ASN A 30 -30.34 -8.37 8.52
N LYS A 31 -29.50 -8.16 7.50
CA LYS A 31 -29.41 -9.11 6.39
C LYS A 31 -27.97 -9.58 6.27
N ASN A 32 -27.80 -10.88 6.52
CA ASN A 32 -26.63 -11.68 6.17
C ASN A 32 -26.14 -11.28 4.78
N SER A 33 -24.99 -10.62 4.71
CA SER A 33 -24.20 -10.60 3.49
C SER A 33 -23.39 -11.89 3.49
N SER A 34 -23.87 -12.87 2.74
CA SER A 34 -23.09 -14.05 2.36
C SER A 34 -21.84 -13.58 1.64
N ASN A 35 -20.69 -13.63 2.32
CA ASN A 35 -19.39 -13.56 1.67
C ASN A 35 -19.37 -14.61 0.55
N PRO A 36 -19.16 -14.24 -0.73
CA PRO A 36 -18.79 -15.23 -1.71
C PRO A 36 -17.41 -15.80 -1.31
N PRO A 37 -17.18 -17.12 -1.47
CA PRO A 37 -15.87 -17.69 -1.21
C PRO A 37 -14.86 -17.07 -2.18
N VAL A 38 -13.97 -16.23 -1.64
CA VAL A 38 -12.85 -15.67 -2.39
C VAL A 38 -11.85 -16.80 -2.58
N ASN A 39 -11.90 -17.44 -3.75
CA ASN A 39 -10.84 -18.31 -4.22
C ASN A 39 -9.58 -17.45 -4.47
N THR A 40 -8.74 -17.35 -3.45
CA THR A 40 -7.43 -16.70 -3.48
C THR A 40 -6.45 -17.51 -4.34
N THR A 41 -6.40 -17.16 -5.61
CA THR A 41 -5.15 -17.20 -6.37
C THR A 41 -5.01 -15.83 -6.99
N SER A 42 -4.29 -14.91 -6.34
CA SER A 42 -3.93 -13.64 -6.98
C SER A 42 -2.91 -13.98 -8.08
N PRO A 43 -3.26 -13.91 -9.38
CA PRO A 43 -2.25 -14.01 -10.42
C PRO A 43 -1.25 -12.86 -10.22
N VAL A 44 0.00 -13.06 -10.63
CA VAL A 44 0.93 -11.93 -10.82
C VAL A 44 0.24 -11.00 -11.81
N SER A 45 -0.24 -9.85 -11.33
CA SER A 45 -0.92 -8.88 -12.18
C SER A 45 0.07 -8.40 -13.22
N ALA A 46 -0.22 -8.67 -14.50
CA ALA A 46 0.52 -8.01 -15.57
C ALA A 46 0.34 -6.50 -15.38
N PRO A 47 1.42 -5.69 -15.45
CA PRO A 47 1.30 -4.25 -15.28
C PRO A 47 0.30 -3.72 -16.30
N THR A 48 -0.71 -2.98 -15.82
CA THR A 48 -1.66 -2.31 -16.71
C THR A 48 -0.85 -1.41 -17.63
N LYS A 49 -0.96 -1.53 -18.96
CA LYS A 49 -0.18 -0.66 -19.85
C LYS A 49 -0.70 0.78 -19.74
N LEU A 50 0.23 1.71 -19.55
CA LEU A 50 -0.02 3.15 -19.54
C LEU A 50 0.85 3.77 -20.64
N ASN A 51 0.28 4.69 -21.41
CA ASN A 51 1.03 5.40 -22.46
C ASN A 51 2.00 6.38 -21.81
N ASP A 52 3.02 6.80 -22.57
CA ASP A 52 3.94 7.84 -22.14
C ASP A 52 3.17 9.14 -21.88
N GLY A 53 3.50 9.83 -20.79
CA GLY A 53 2.80 11.02 -20.35
C GLY A 53 2.86 11.28 -18.86
N LYS A 54 2.23 12.39 -18.44
CA LYS A 54 2.13 12.84 -17.05
C LYS A 54 0.68 12.73 -16.58
N TYR A 55 0.45 11.92 -15.55
CA TYR A 55 -0.87 11.61 -15.02
C TYR A 55 -0.98 12.05 -13.56
N PRO A 56 -1.83 13.05 -13.23
CA PRO A 56 -2.04 13.42 -11.84
C PRO A 56 -2.58 12.23 -11.03
N VAL A 57 -2.07 12.05 -9.82
CA VAL A 57 -2.47 10.95 -8.93
C VAL A 57 -3.45 11.49 -7.91
N GLN A 58 -4.63 10.87 -7.86
CA GLN A 58 -5.66 11.23 -6.91
C GLN A 58 -5.56 10.38 -5.64
N GLN A 59 -5.25 9.08 -5.78
CA GLN A 59 -5.07 8.13 -4.68
C GLN A 59 -4.05 7.07 -5.07
N ALA A 60 -3.38 6.50 -4.07
CA ALA A 60 -2.50 5.35 -4.24
C ALA A 60 -2.66 4.40 -3.05
N SER A 61 -2.61 3.10 -3.32
CA SER A 61 -2.52 2.07 -2.30
C SER A 61 -1.35 1.12 -2.59
N TYR A 62 -0.81 0.53 -1.52
CA TYR A 62 0.23 -0.48 -1.55
C TYR A 62 -0.22 -1.70 -0.76
N ASP A 63 -0.27 -2.86 -1.42
CA ASP A 63 -0.61 -4.14 -0.81
C ASP A 63 0.67 -4.89 -0.42
N ASP A 64 0.87 -5.17 0.87
CA ASP A 64 2.06 -5.87 1.35
C ASP A 64 1.95 -7.41 1.31
N GLY A 65 0.87 -7.94 0.75
CA GLY A 65 0.68 -9.36 0.48
C GLY A 65 1.46 -9.78 -0.76
N ASN A 66 1.44 -8.94 -1.79
CA ASN A 66 2.16 -9.17 -3.04
C ASN A 66 3.10 -8.02 -3.43
N GLY A 67 3.07 -6.85 -2.82
CA GLY A 67 3.88 -5.69 -3.20
C GLY A 67 3.33 -4.89 -4.39
N GLU A 68 2.04 -5.06 -4.72
CA GLU A 68 1.36 -4.32 -5.79
C GLU A 68 0.98 -2.91 -5.32
N TYR A 69 1.21 -1.95 -6.20
CA TYR A 69 0.67 -0.60 -6.12
C TYR A 69 -0.59 -0.51 -6.97
N THR A 70 -1.65 0.08 -6.43
CA THR A 70 -2.84 0.50 -7.20
C THR A 70 -2.94 2.02 -7.16
N LEU A 71 -2.88 2.66 -8.32
CA LEU A 71 -2.94 4.10 -8.47
C LEU A 71 -4.24 4.50 -9.15
N PHE A 72 -4.91 5.50 -8.60
CA PHE A 72 -6.05 6.16 -9.25
C PHE A 72 -5.56 7.45 -9.92
N LEU A 73 -5.54 7.42 -11.25
CA LEU A 73 -4.93 8.42 -12.11
C LEU A 73 -6.01 9.27 -12.79
N LEU A 74 -5.83 10.59 -12.76
CA LEU A 74 -6.64 11.50 -13.55
C LEU A 74 -6.17 11.49 -15.01
N ASN A 75 -7.12 11.58 -15.94
CA ASN A 75 -6.87 11.60 -17.38
C ASN A 75 -6.19 10.34 -17.95
N ALA A 76 -6.18 9.23 -17.21
CA ALA A 76 -5.79 7.92 -17.71
C ALA A 76 -7.02 7.09 -18.10
N ASN A 77 -6.86 6.20 -19.09
CA ASN A 77 -7.87 5.23 -19.47
C ASN A 77 -7.23 3.84 -19.64
N PRO A 78 -7.50 2.88 -18.74
CA PRO A 78 -8.38 2.98 -17.57
C PRO A 78 -7.81 3.92 -16.48
N PRO A 79 -8.65 4.50 -15.60
CA PRO A 79 -8.21 5.41 -14.55
C PRO A 79 -7.45 4.69 -13.41
N THR A 80 -7.55 3.36 -13.35
CA THR A 80 -6.83 2.53 -12.38
C THR A 80 -5.61 1.91 -13.03
N PHE A 81 -4.44 2.19 -12.48
CA PHE A 81 -3.16 1.64 -12.91
C PHE A 81 -2.58 0.74 -11.81
N LYS A 82 -2.18 -0.48 -12.18
CA LYS A 82 -1.60 -1.46 -11.26
C LYS A 82 -0.21 -1.83 -11.70
N THR A 83 0.73 -1.83 -10.76
CA THR A 83 2.11 -2.26 -11.01
C THR A 83 2.77 -2.76 -9.74
N GLU A 84 3.75 -3.64 -9.89
CA GLU A 84 4.72 -3.92 -8.84
C GLU A 84 5.96 -3.05 -9.04
N ASN A 85 6.84 -3.00 -8.04
CA ASN A 85 8.17 -2.37 -8.14
C ASN A 85 8.10 -0.93 -8.70
N LEU A 86 7.16 -0.12 -8.19
CA LEU A 86 7.03 1.27 -8.61
C LEU A 86 8.18 2.11 -8.04
N GLN A 87 8.91 2.80 -8.92
CA GLN A 87 9.88 3.80 -8.48
C GLN A 87 9.15 5.04 -7.99
N MET A 88 9.68 5.70 -6.96
CA MET A 88 9.15 6.94 -6.42
C MET A 88 10.21 8.02 -6.31
N ALA A 89 9.78 9.27 -6.31
CA ALA A 89 10.59 10.44 -6.03
C ALA A 89 9.76 11.48 -5.28
N ARG A 90 10.41 12.29 -4.45
CA ARG A 90 9.81 13.50 -3.88
C ARG A 90 9.81 14.59 -4.95
N LEU A 91 8.77 15.41 -4.98
CA LEU A 91 8.80 16.69 -5.68
C LEU A 91 9.68 17.69 -4.94
N SER A 92 10.37 18.55 -5.68
CA SER A 92 11.14 19.63 -5.09
C SER A 92 10.21 20.69 -4.49
N ASP A 93 10.70 21.47 -3.54
CA ASP A 93 9.90 22.52 -2.92
C ASP A 93 9.52 23.61 -3.94
N GLU A 94 10.36 23.85 -4.94
CA GLU A 94 10.09 24.76 -6.05
C GLU A 94 8.93 24.25 -6.92
N GLN A 95 8.91 22.96 -7.24
CA GLN A 95 7.82 22.34 -8.01
C GLN A 95 6.50 22.42 -7.24
N ILE A 96 6.52 22.13 -5.94
CA ILE A 96 5.34 22.20 -5.08
C ILE A 96 4.83 23.66 -4.98
N LYS A 97 5.74 24.63 -4.80
CA LYS A 97 5.39 26.07 -4.79
C LYS A 97 4.85 26.55 -6.13
N ALA A 98 5.30 25.97 -7.25
CA ALA A 98 4.75 26.22 -8.57
C ALA A 98 3.37 25.56 -8.80
N GLY A 99 2.85 24.84 -7.80
CA GLY A 99 1.53 24.22 -7.84
C GLY A 99 1.51 22.77 -8.34
N GLU A 100 2.68 22.14 -8.54
CA GLU A 100 2.71 20.73 -8.92
C GLU A 100 2.11 19.85 -7.81
N LYS A 101 1.25 18.93 -8.21
CA LYS A 101 0.65 17.89 -7.36
C LYS A 101 1.34 16.56 -7.61
N SER A 102 1.08 15.54 -6.79
CA SER A 102 1.59 14.20 -7.05
C SER A 102 1.13 13.67 -8.42
N TYR A 103 2.03 13.04 -9.17
CA TYR A 103 1.76 12.50 -10.50
C TYR A 103 2.57 11.24 -10.79
N VAL A 104 2.11 10.44 -11.74
CA VAL A 104 2.91 9.43 -12.41
C VAL A 104 3.45 10.03 -13.70
N GLN A 105 4.76 9.93 -13.89
CA GLN A 105 5.40 10.17 -15.17
C GLN A 105 5.68 8.82 -15.81
N VAL A 106 5.30 8.65 -17.07
CA VAL A 106 5.65 7.47 -17.87
C VAL A 106 6.54 7.92 -19.00
N GLU A 107 7.74 7.33 -19.06
CA GLU A 107 8.73 7.58 -20.11
C GLU A 107 9.23 6.23 -20.63
N ASN A 108 9.12 5.99 -21.94
CA ASN A 108 9.50 4.73 -22.57
C ASN A 108 8.78 3.52 -21.93
N GLY A 109 7.52 3.70 -21.54
CA GLY A 109 6.73 2.69 -20.83
C GLY A 109 7.18 2.39 -19.40
N GLN A 110 8.09 3.17 -18.82
CA GLN A 110 8.53 3.04 -17.43
C GLN A 110 7.83 4.08 -16.54
N PRO A 111 6.95 3.65 -15.62
CA PRO A 111 6.26 4.55 -14.70
C PRO A 111 7.14 4.92 -13.50
N ALA A 112 7.14 6.19 -13.13
CA ALA A 112 7.72 6.69 -11.89
C ALA A 112 6.71 7.61 -11.18
N LEU A 113 6.55 7.42 -9.87
CA LEU A 113 5.59 8.15 -9.05
C LEU A 113 6.27 9.30 -8.31
N TYR A 114 5.89 10.53 -8.64
CA TYR A 114 6.37 11.74 -8.01
C TYR A 114 5.37 12.20 -6.96
N LEU A 115 5.85 12.40 -5.74
CA LEU A 115 5.01 12.65 -4.57
C LEU A 115 5.34 13.99 -3.92
N THR A 116 4.31 14.72 -3.52
CA THR A 116 4.46 15.80 -2.55
C THR A 116 4.81 15.22 -1.17
N GLU A 117 5.37 16.04 -0.28
CA GLU A 117 5.76 15.61 1.07
C GLU A 117 4.60 15.10 1.93
N ASP A 118 3.40 15.66 1.71
CA ASP A 118 2.18 15.35 2.45
C ASP A 118 1.38 14.18 1.86
N PHE A 119 1.77 13.67 0.69
CA PHE A 119 1.05 12.60 0.04
C PHE A 119 1.18 11.28 0.81
N LYS A 120 0.03 10.65 1.07
CA LYS A 120 -0.06 9.37 1.78
C LYS A 120 -0.56 8.29 0.84
N ILE A 121 0.15 7.17 0.84
CA ILE A 121 -0.22 5.93 0.16
C ILE A 121 -0.99 5.09 1.16
N GLU A 122 -2.18 4.63 0.83
CA GLU A 122 -2.91 3.66 1.65
C GLU A 122 -2.08 2.38 1.78
N TYR A 123 -1.94 1.86 2.99
CA TYR A 123 -1.18 0.66 3.28
C TYR A 123 -2.13 -0.48 3.64
N VAL A 124 -2.16 -1.51 2.80
CA VAL A 124 -2.91 -2.74 3.03
C VAL A 124 -1.97 -3.79 3.60
N HIS A 125 -2.15 -4.09 4.89
CA HIS A 125 -1.39 -5.09 5.62
C HIS A 125 -2.07 -6.45 5.56
N ASN A 126 -1.39 -7.46 5.06
CA ASN A 126 -1.85 -8.84 4.96
C ASN A 126 -1.08 -9.71 5.96
N VAL A 127 -1.82 -10.35 6.86
CA VAL A 127 -1.26 -11.35 7.78
C VAL A 127 -1.56 -12.76 7.24
N PRO A 128 -0.55 -13.48 6.71
CA PRO A 128 -0.71 -14.88 6.37
C PRO A 128 -0.77 -15.73 7.65
N GLU A 129 -1.72 -16.66 7.72
CA GLU A 129 -1.82 -17.66 8.78
C GLU A 129 -1.93 -19.05 8.13
N THR A 130 -1.25 -20.04 8.71
CA THR A 130 -1.40 -21.43 8.26
C THR A 130 -2.54 -22.08 9.05
N ARG A 131 -3.60 -22.48 8.35
CA ARG A 131 -4.76 -23.16 8.93
C ARG A 131 -4.88 -24.56 8.36
N VAL A 132 -5.38 -25.48 9.19
CA VAL A 132 -5.77 -26.82 8.72
C VAL A 132 -7.14 -26.69 8.08
N ASN A 133 -7.25 -27.02 6.80
CA ASN A 133 -8.53 -27.07 6.11
C ASN A 133 -9.37 -28.22 6.71
N PRO A 134 -10.55 -27.94 7.29
CA PRO A 134 -11.37 -28.95 7.96
C PRO A 134 -11.97 -29.98 7.00
N GLN A 135 -12.03 -29.69 5.70
CA GLN A 135 -12.57 -30.57 4.67
C GLN A 135 -11.52 -31.53 4.10
N THR A 136 -10.26 -31.10 4.03
CA THR A 136 -9.19 -31.87 3.38
C THR A 136 -8.10 -32.35 4.35
N GLY A 137 -8.07 -31.82 5.57
CA GLY A 137 -7.01 -32.07 6.55
C GLY A 137 -5.65 -31.49 6.18
N GLN A 138 -5.55 -30.75 5.06
CA GLN A 138 -4.29 -30.18 4.57
C GLN A 138 -4.03 -28.81 5.20
N GLN A 139 -2.75 -28.46 5.35
CA GLN A 139 -2.35 -27.13 5.80
C GLN A 139 -2.40 -26.15 4.62
N GLU A 140 -3.14 -25.05 4.78
CA GLU A 140 -3.29 -23.98 3.80
C GLU A 140 -2.92 -22.64 4.44
N THR A 141 -2.16 -21.81 3.72
CA THR A 141 -1.86 -20.43 4.15
C THR A 141 -2.92 -19.50 3.58
N VAL A 142 -3.72 -18.93 4.47
CA VAL A 142 -4.81 -18.01 4.13
C VAL A 142 -4.54 -16.62 4.73
N ILE A 143 -5.06 -15.58 4.11
CA ILE A 143 -5.05 -14.24 4.68
C ILE A 143 -6.12 -14.21 5.78
N VAL A 144 -5.70 -14.10 7.04
CA VAL A 144 -6.64 -14.12 8.16
C VAL A 144 -7.00 -12.73 8.64
N ARG A 145 -6.11 -11.76 8.43
CA ARG A 145 -6.32 -10.39 8.86
C ARG A 145 -5.79 -9.42 7.83
N GLN A 146 -6.67 -8.52 7.42
CA GLN A 146 -6.30 -7.33 6.67
C GLN A 146 -6.27 -6.15 7.66
N GLY A 147 -5.09 -5.57 7.86
CA GLY A 147 -4.91 -4.32 8.57
C GLY A 147 -4.89 -3.16 7.57
N GLY A 148 -5.44 -2.02 7.94
CA GLY A 148 -5.38 -0.79 7.15
C GLY A 148 -4.47 0.24 7.81
N GLY A 149 -3.79 1.05 7.01
CA GLY A 149 -2.98 2.16 7.48
C GLY A 149 -2.62 3.12 6.35
N PHE A 150 -1.67 4.01 6.61
CA PHE A 150 -1.12 4.90 5.60
C PHE A 150 0.40 4.87 5.67
N TRP A 151 1.03 5.09 4.53
CA TRP A 151 2.46 5.23 4.37
C TRP A 151 2.78 6.57 3.71
N ALA A 152 3.62 7.37 4.37
CA ALA A 152 4.10 8.65 3.88
C ALA A 152 5.63 8.56 3.67
N PRO A 153 6.09 8.16 2.47
CA PRO A 153 7.49 7.83 2.21
C PRO A 153 8.46 9.01 2.37
N PHE A 154 7.96 10.23 2.16
CA PHE A 154 8.77 11.45 2.18
C PHE A 154 8.34 12.46 3.26
N ALA A 155 7.39 12.11 4.13
CA ALA A 155 6.99 12.98 5.23
C ALA A 155 8.17 13.22 6.19
N GLY A 156 8.49 14.49 6.45
CA GLY A 156 9.60 14.86 7.33
C GLY A 156 10.98 14.66 6.71
N ALA A 157 11.07 14.33 5.41
CA ALA A 157 12.34 14.29 4.71
C ALA A 157 12.82 15.73 4.47
N ILE A 158 13.65 16.24 5.38
CA ILE A 158 14.25 17.57 5.24
C ILE A 158 15.29 17.51 4.13
N ALA A 159 15.10 18.34 3.10
CA ALA A 159 16.07 18.57 2.03
C ALA A 159 17.29 19.36 2.55
N GLY A 160 18.08 18.75 3.44
CA GLY A 160 19.38 19.24 3.87
C GLY A 160 20.46 18.99 2.81
N GLN A 161 21.51 19.81 2.81
CA GLN A 161 22.56 19.99 1.79
C GLN A 161 23.31 18.71 1.31
N ALA A 162 23.08 17.53 1.90
CA ALA A 162 23.76 16.28 1.53
C ALA A 162 22.85 15.17 0.99
N ILE A 163 21.52 15.30 1.10
CA ILE A 163 20.54 14.27 0.67
C ILE A 163 19.61 14.80 -0.43
N GLY A 164 19.62 16.12 -0.68
CA GLY A 164 18.70 16.79 -1.60
C GLY A 164 18.58 16.15 -2.98
N SER A 165 19.68 15.75 -3.63
CA SER A 165 19.59 15.26 -5.03
C SER A 165 19.05 13.85 -5.20
N LEU A 166 19.11 13.00 -4.16
CA LEU A 166 18.70 11.60 -4.27
C LEU A 166 17.18 11.41 -4.07
N LEU A 167 16.56 12.25 -3.25
CA LEU A 167 15.11 12.19 -3.01
C LEU A 167 14.30 12.65 -4.21
N PHE A 168 14.85 13.54 -5.04
CA PHE A 168 14.17 14.10 -6.22
C PHE A 168 14.35 13.26 -7.49
N ARG A 169 14.91 12.06 -7.36
CA ARG A 169 15.11 11.12 -8.48
C ARG A 169 14.36 9.82 -8.20
N PRO A 170 13.76 9.19 -9.22
CA PRO A 170 13.10 7.91 -9.06
C PRO A 170 14.05 6.85 -8.44
N GLN A 171 13.62 6.26 -7.33
CA GLN A 171 14.28 5.15 -6.63
C GLN A 171 13.24 4.13 -6.18
N TYR A 172 13.67 2.91 -5.89
CA TYR A 172 12.82 1.92 -5.23
C TYR A 172 12.80 2.19 -3.74
N TYR A 173 11.61 2.16 -3.15
CA TYR A 173 11.43 2.28 -1.71
C TYR A 173 10.57 1.13 -1.19
N VAL A 174 10.88 0.71 0.02
CA VAL A 174 10.11 -0.28 0.76
C VAL A 174 9.56 0.39 2.03
N PRO A 175 8.26 0.24 2.34
CA PRO A 175 7.68 0.74 3.59
C PRO A 175 8.44 0.20 4.82
N PRO A 176 8.51 0.95 5.94
CA PRO A 176 9.04 0.42 7.19
C PRO A 176 8.15 -0.71 7.73
N ALA A 177 8.62 -1.39 8.78
CA ALA A 177 7.84 -2.42 9.44
C ALA A 177 6.47 -1.87 9.90
N TYR A 178 5.40 -2.59 9.56
CA TYR A 178 4.02 -2.18 9.86
C TYR A 178 3.78 -2.04 11.37
N GLN A 179 3.15 -0.93 11.76
CA GLN A 179 2.76 -0.61 13.14
C GLN A 179 1.27 -0.22 13.17
N PRO A 180 0.40 -1.04 13.81
CA PRO A 180 -1.03 -0.75 13.88
C PRO A 180 -1.32 0.63 14.50
N GLY A 181 -2.29 1.35 13.94
CA GLY A 181 -2.78 2.61 14.51
C GLY A 181 -1.88 3.83 14.29
N THR A 182 -0.80 3.69 13.52
CA THR A 182 0.11 4.80 13.18
C THR A 182 0.33 4.91 11.67
N VAL A 183 0.61 6.12 11.20
CA VAL A 183 1.06 6.33 9.82
C VAL A 183 2.52 5.90 9.74
N LEU A 184 2.84 5.01 8.80
CA LEU A 184 4.20 4.64 8.49
C LEU A 184 4.90 5.85 7.86
N THR A 185 5.95 6.38 8.46
CA THR A 185 6.68 7.55 7.95
C THR A 185 8.07 7.15 7.47
N GLY A 186 8.54 7.80 6.40
CA GLY A 186 9.82 7.48 5.79
C GLY A 186 9.80 6.11 5.09
N TYR A 187 10.95 5.49 4.94
CA TYR A 187 11.09 4.19 4.28
C TYR A 187 11.92 3.23 5.14
N GLY A 188 11.61 1.94 5.02
CA GLY A 188 12.35 0.86 5.66
C GLY A 188 13.62 0.47 4.89
N GLY A 189 13.61 0.64 3.57
CA GLY A 189 14.75 0.43 2.69
C GLY A 189 14.57 1.19 1.38
N TYR A 190 15.67 1.48 0.69
CA TYR A 190 15.67 2.18 -0.59
C TYR A 190 16.84 1.73 -1.46
N GLY A 191 16.76 1.94 -2.77
CA GLY A 191 17.85 1.58 -3.69
C GLY A 191 17.56 1.87 -5.16
N ARG A 192 18.61 1.72 -5.99
CA ARG A 192 18.52 1.89 -7.45
C ARG A 192 17.84 0.70 -8.14
N SER A 193 17.82 -0.45 -7.48
CA SER A 193 17.01 -1.61 -7.84
C SER A 193 16.10 -2.02 -6.67
N TYR A 194 15.06 -2.80 -6.97
CA TYR A 194 14.19 -3.33 -5.93
C TYR A 194 14.95 -4.26 -4.96
N ASP A 195 15.86 -5.09 -5.47
CA ASP A 195 16.67 -5.99 -4.65
C ASP A 195 17.63 -5.23 -3.72
N ASP A 196 18.17 -4.09 -4.17
CA ASP A 196 18.95 -3.21 -3.29
C ASP A 196 18.08 -2.66 -2.16
N ALA A 197 16.86 -2.20 -2.46
CA ALA A 197 15.95 -1.68 -1.45
C ALA A 197 15.57 -2.76 -0.42
N VAL A 198 15.31 -3.99 -0.87
CA VAL A 198 15.05 -5.15 -0.01
C VAL A 198 16.29 -5.51 0.83
N THR A 199 17.49 -5.44 0.26
CA THR A 199 18.74 -5.73 0.96
C THR A 199 19.00 -4.71 2.07
N ASN A 200 18.85 -3.42 1.78
CA ASN A 200 18.93 -2.34 2.78
C ASN A 200 17.90 -2.54 3.90
N TYR A 201 16.66 -2.90 3.55
CA TYR A 201 15.63 -3.21 4.54
C TYR A 201 16.06 -4.38 5.45
N ARG A 202 16.57 -5.47 4.88
CA ARG A 202 17.03 -6.65 5.65
C ARG A 202 18.17 -6.29 6.60
N GLN A 203 19.13 -5.48 6.16
CA GLN A 203 20.23 -5.02 7.01
C GLN A 203 19.72 -4.21 8.20
N ARG A 204 18.67 -3.40 8.01
CA ARG A 204 18.09 -2.55 9.06
C ARG A 204 17.20 -3.31 10.05
N TYR A 205 16.37 -4.24 9.56
CA TYR A 205 15.34 -4.90 10.37
C TYR A 205 15.65 -6.38 10.68
N ASN A 206 16.76 -6.92 10.18
CA ASN A 206 17.12 -8.34 10.26
C ASN A 206 15.99 -9.29 9.78
N ALA A 207 15.16 -8.82 8.85
CA ALA A 207 14.03 -9.56 8.32
C ALA A 207 13.69 -9.05 6.91
N PRO A 208 13.14 -9.89 6.01
CA PRO A 208 12.63 -9.41 4.74
C PRO A 208 11.38 -8.51 4.93
N PRO A 209 11.11 -7.61 3.97
CA PRO A 209 9.86 -6.85 3.93
C PRO A 209 8.62 -7.74 3.94
N ALA A 210 7.48 -7.19 4.38
CA ALA A 210 6.20 -7.93 4.41
C ALA A 210 5.83 -8.50 3.04
N SER A 211 5.90 -7.72 1.96
CA SER A 211 5.63 -8.16 0.59
C SER A 211 6.48 -9.34 0.13
N VAL A 212 7.77 -9.35 0.49
CA VAL A 212 8.68 -10.46 0.14
C VAL A 212 8.34 -11.73 0.95
N ARG A 213 8.05 -11.59 2.24
CA ARG A 213 7.64 -12.70 3.12
C ARG A 213 6.33 -13.32 2.66
N ASN A 214 5.33 -12.48 2.48
CA ASN A 214 3.96 -12.88 2.17
C ASN A 214 3.88 -13.54 0.79
N ARG A 215 4.53 -12.96 -0.22
CA ARG A 215 4.63 -13.56 -1.57
C ARG A 215 5.21 -14.98 -1.54
N THR A 216 6.22 -15.23 -0.72
CA THR A 216 6.83 -16.56 -0.58
C THR A 216 5.86 -17.54 0.08
N ALA A 217 5.14 -17.10 1.11
CA ALA A 217 4.14 -17.92 1.79
C ALA A 217 2.98 -18.31 0.84
N PHE A 218 2.42 -17.35 0.09
CA PHE A 218 1.29 -17.62 -0.82
C PHE A 218 1.66 -18.49 -2.03
N ARG A 219 2.89 -18.35 -2.57
CA ARG A 219 3.35 -19.20 -3.68
C ARG A 219 3.61 -20.65 -3.25
N THR A 220 4.06 -20.85 -2.02
CA THR A 220 4.41 -22.19 -1.51
C THR A 220 3.15 -23.06 -1.32
N THR A 221 2.03 -22.46 -0.91
CA THR A 221 0.77 -23.18 -0.68
C THR A 221 -0.03 -23.45 -1.95
N GLY A 222 0.17 -22.67 -3.03
CA GLY A 222 -0.41 -22.96 -4.35
C GLY A 222 0.22 -24.15 -5.08
N ARG A 223 1.35 -24.68 -4.57
CA ARG A 223 2.07 -25.80 -5.19
C ARG A 223 1.59 -27.12 -4.58
N ILE A 224 0.36 -27.52 -4.91
CA ILE A 224 -0.12 -28.89 -4.64
C ILE A 224 0.89 -29.86 -5.27
N ARG A 225 1.52 -30.70 -4.41
CA ARG A 225 2.39 -31.80 -4.84
C ARG A 225 1.59 -32.67 -5.82
N ARG A 226 1.93 -32.62 -7.11
CA ARG A 226 1.53 -33.69 -8.03
C ARG A 226 2.10 -35.00 -7.47
N PRO A 227 1.29 -36.04 -7.22
CA PRO A 227 1.84 -37.34 -6.87
C PRO A 227 2.76 -37.77 -8.02
N SER A 228 3.99 -38.13 -7.68
CA SER A 228 4.92 -38.71 -8.65
C SER A 228 4.27 -39.95 -9.26
N PRO A 229 4.21 -40.11 -10.59
CA PRO A 229 3.72 -41.35 -11.18
C PRO A 229 4.62 -42.49 -10.73
N ASN A 230 3.99 -43.55 -10.23
CA ASN A 230 4.60 -44.81 -9.84
C ASN A 230 5.65 -45.29 -10.86
N GLN A 231 6.77 -45.77 -10.35
CA GLN A 231 7.68 -46.65 -11.08
C GLN A 231 6.88 -47.81 -11.71
N PRO A 232 7.05 -48.11 -13.01
CA PRO A 232 6.53 -49.35 -13.57
C PRO A 232 7.36 -50.52 -13.03
N THR A 233 6.74 -51.38 -12.23
CA THR A 233 7.25 -52.71 -11.92
C THR A 233 7.32 -53.52 -13.22
N VAL A 234 8.47 -53.54 -13.89
CA VAL A 234 8.67 -54.41 -15.06
C VAL A 234 8.86 -55.84 -14.57
N ARG A 235 7.77 -56.60 -14.73
CA ARG A 235 7.65 -58.04 -14.51
C ARG A 235 8.58 -58.78 -15.50
N ARG A 236 9.58 -59.50 -14.98
CA ARG A 236 10.37 -60.48 -15.75
C ARG A 236 9.44 -61.55 -16.32
N SER A 237 9.39 -61.70 -17.64
CA SER A 237 8.88 -62.92 -18.30
C SER A 237 10.04 -63.86 -18.61
N ARG A 238 9.78 -65.14 -18.40
CA ARG A 238 10.65 -66.29 -18.68
C ARG A 238 10.38 -66.81 -20.08
#